data_AF-A0A352TB23-F1
#
_entry.id   AF-A0A352TB23-F1
#
_cell.length_a   1.000
_cell.length_b   1.000
_cell.length_c   1.000
_cell.angle_alpha   90.00
_cell.angle_beta   90.00
_cell.angle_gamma   90.00
#
_symmetry.space_group_name_H-M   'P 1'
#
loop_
_entity.id
_entity.type
_entity.pdbx_description
1 polymer ?
#
loop_
_entity_poly.entity_id
_entity_poly.type
_entity_poly.pdbx_seq_one_letter_code
_entity_poly.pdbx_strand_id
1 'polypeptide(L)'
;MSENQHSIENETIVSKTEDAVVLSFTVPASCDFYDGHFPEFKLLPAVGQFEIVTRFSKKYFGTQRFVPSAKRLKFSAPIVPNSRVVLDLQYNRAKQNVAFVLYEDGNREKEFSSGAFSVLPQES
;
A
#
# COMPACT_ATOMS: atom_id res chain seq x y z
N MET A 1 17.78 11.56 3.76
CA MET A 1 16.50 12.13 3.25
C MET A 1 15.40 11.54 4.11
N SER A 2 14.68 12.38 4.86
CA SER A 2 13.50 11.93 5.62
C SER A 2 12.50 11.34 4.63
N GLU A 3 12.17 10.05 4.77
CA GLU A 3 11.14 9.45 3.92
C GLU A 3 9.83 10.21 4.17
N ASN A 4 9.23 10.78 3.12
CA ASN A 4 7.94 11.42 3.24
C ASN A 4 6.90 10.32 3.55
N GLN A 5 6.33 10.35 4.76
CA GLN A 5 5.39 9.33 5.22
C GLN A 5 3.93 9.72 4.92
N HIS A 6 3.69 10.90 4.34
CA HIS A 6 2.35 11.43 4.04
C HIS A 6 1.40 11.35 5.23
N SER A 7 1.92 11.56 6.45
CA SER A 7 1.21 11.42 7.73
C SER A 7 0.65 10.02 8.04
N ILE A 8 0.87 9.01 7.19
CA ILE A 8 0.46 7.62 7.47
C ILE A 8 1.49 7.02 8.42
N GLU A 9 1.18 7.15 9.71
CA GLU A 9 1.99 6.70 10.83
C GLU A 9 1.23 5.64 11.65
N ASN A 10 1.95 4.84 12.43
CA ASN A 10 1.41 3.82 13.36
C ASN A 10 0.75 2.61 12.68
N GLU A 11 1.36 2.04 11.63
CA GLU A 11 0.91 0.74 11.14
C GLU A 11 1.08 -0.36 12.20
N THR A 12 0.06 -1.20 12.33
CA THR A 12 0.07 -2.38 13.20
C THR A 12 0.30 -3.62 12.34
N ILE A 13 1.26 -4.45 12.73
CA ILE A 13 1.47 -5.75 12.10
C ILE A 13 0.41 -6.72 12.63
N VAL A 14 -0.51 -7.14 11.76
CA VAL A 14 -1.52 -8.16 12.07
C VAL A 14 -0.91 -9.56 11.99
N SER A 15 -0.09 -9.82 10.98
CA SER A 15 0.71 -11.04 10.86
C SER A 15 1.94 -10.80 9.99
N LYS A 16 2.99 -11.61 10.18
CA LYS A 16 4.22 -11.51 9.40
C LYS A 16 4.94 -12.86 9.30
N THR A 17 5.42 -13.16 8.11
CA THR A 17 6.42 -14.21 7.81
C THR A 17 7.58 -13.59 7.02
N GLU A 18 8.47 -14.42 6.48
CA GLU A 18 9.56 -13.95 5.61
C GLU A 18 9.06 -13.37 4.27
N ASP A 19 7.98 -13.94 3.74
CA ASP A 19 7.45 -13.66 2.40
C ASP A 19 6.04 -13.08 2.43
N ALA A 20 5.48 -12.82 3.61
CA ALA A 20 4.15 -12.27 3.76
C ALA A 20 4.07 -11.27 4.92
N VAL A 21 3.26 -10.22 4.75
CA VAL A 21 2.92 -9.31 5.86
C VAL A 21 1.50 -8.79 5.68
N VAL A 22 0.75 -8.77 6.79
CA VAL A 22 -0.56 -8.12 6.87
C VAL A 22 -0.47 -6.96 7.85
N LEU A 23 -0.85 -5.77 7.39
CA LEU A 23 -0.75 -4.52 8.14
C LEU A 23 -2.13 -3.90 8.28
N SER A 24 -2.46 -3.33 9.43
CA SER A 24 -3.61 -2.44 9.61
C SER A 24 -3.12 -1.03 9.92
N PHE A 25 -3.69 -0.02 9.26
CA PHE A 25 -3.36 1.38 9.49
C PHE A 25 -4.54 2.29 9.15
N THR A 26 -4.47 3.54 9.61
CA THR A 26 -5.45 4.57 9.23
C THR A 26 -4.83 5.50 8.21
N VAL A 27 -5.59 5.86 7.16
CA VAL A 27 -5.20 6.95 6.25
C VAL A 27 -5.76 8.25 6.82
N PRO A 28 -4.95 9.11 7.46
CA PRO A 28 -5.49 10.26 8.18
C PRO A 28 -5.98 11.33 7.22
N ALA A 29 -6.96 12.13 7.63
CA ALA A 29 -7.45 13.27 6.86
C ALA A 29 -6.37 14.33 6.55
N SER A 30 -5.28 14.36 7.33
CA SER A 30 -4.09 15.19 7.13
C SER A 30 -3.08 14.62 6.13
N CYS A 31 -3.42 13.53 5.43
CA CYS A 31 -2.56 12.96 4.41
C CYS A 31 -2.46 13.91 3.20
N ASP A 32 -1.25 14.36 2.90
CA ASP A 32 -0.96 15.32 1.82
C ASP A 32 -1.42 14.83 0.43
N PHE A 33 -1.68 13.53 0.26
CA PHE A 33 -2.27 13.00 -0.99
C PHE A 33 -3.67 13.54 -1.27
N TYR A 34 -4.35 14.13 -0.27
CA TYR A 34 -5.63 14.81 -0.47
C TYR A 34 -5.47 16.26 -0.98
N ASP A 35 -4.27 16.85 -0.90
CA ASP A 35 -4.02 18.23 -1.31
C ASP A 35 -3.79 18.29 -2.83
N GLY A 36 -4.89 18.34 -3.57
CA GLY A 36 -4.88 18.49 -5.03
C GLY A 36 -5.96 17.72 -5.80
N HIS A 37 -6.73 16.86 -5.15
CA HIS A 37 -7.79 16.09 -5.80
C HIS A 37 -9.16 16.34 -5.18
N PHE A 38 -10.02 17.01 -5.97
CA PHE A 38 -11.41 17.36 -5.71
C PHE A 38 -11.63 18.15 -4.41
N PRO A 39 -11.70 19.50 -4.47
CA PRO A 39 -11.92 20.35 -3.30
C PRO A 39 -13.14 19.94 -2.45
N GLU A 40 -14.14 19.33 -3.08
CA GLU A 40 -15.39 18.89 -2.46
C GLU A 40 -15.39 17.40 -2.05
N PHE A 41 -14.44 16.57 -2.52
CA PHE A 41 -14.43 15.13 -2.22
C PHE A 41 -13.02 14.53 -2.12
N LYS A 42 -12.46 14.57 -0.90
CA LYS A 42 -11.14 13.99 -0.61
C LYS A 42 -11.19 12.46 -0.72
N LEU A 43 -10.45 11.89 -1.67
CA LEU A 43 -10.20 10.45 -1.79
C LEU A 43 -8.71 10.20 -2.06
N LEU A 44 -8.19 9.07 -1.57
CA LEU A 44 -6.79 8.73 -1.74
C LEU A 44 -6.58 8.28 -3.19
N PRO A 45 -5.81 9.01 -4.01
CA PRO A 45 -5.65 8.71 -5.42
C PRO A 45 -4.94 7.36 -5.62
N ALA A 46 -5.14 6.75 -6.78
CA ALA A 46 -4.53 5.46 -7.14
C ALA A 46 -3.00 5.46 -6.94
N VAL A 47 -2.33 6.58 -7.25
CA VAL A 47 -0.88 6.74 -7.03
C VAL A 47 -0.51 6.75 -5.55
N GLY A 48 -1.33 7.34 -4.68
CA GLY A 48 -1.11 7.33 -3.23
C GLY A 48 -1.31 5.95 -2.63
N GLN A 49 -2.34 5.23 -3.08
CA GLN A 49 -2.54 3.82 -2.70
C GLN A 49 -1.34 2.96 -3.10
N PHE A 50 -0.81 3.15 -4.31
CA PHE A 50 0.34 2.38 -4.79
C PHE A 50 1.67 2.80 -4.14
N GLU A 51 1.84 4.07 -3.78
CA GLU A 51 2.98 4.52 -2.97
C GLU A 51 3.03 3.77 -1.64
N ILE A 52 1.90 3.66 -0.92
CA ILE A 52 1.81 2.93 0.34
C ILE A 52 2.24 1.47 0.16
N VAL A 53 1.74 0.81 -0.88
CA VAL A 53 2.07 -0.60 -1.19
C VAL A 53 3.57 -0.77 -1.44
N THR A 54 4.16 0.07 -2.29
CA THR A 54 5.59 -0.01 -2.63
C THR A 54 6.50 0.36 -1.45
N ARG A 55 6.09 1.35 -0.64
CA ARG A 55 6.76 1.74 0.61
C ARG A 55 6.80 0.60 1.61
N PHE A 56 5.68 -0.07 1.85
CA PHE A 56 5.64 -1.20 2.78
C PHE A 56 6.33 -2.44 2.22
N SER A 57 6.30 -2.66 0.91
CA SER A 57 7.08 -3.73 0.27
C SER A 57 8.59 -3.52 0.50
N LYS A 58 9.09 -2.29 0.32
CA LYS A 58 10.47 -1.95 0.69
C LYS A 58 10.74 -2.22 2.16
N LYS A 59 9.88 -1.70 3.05
CA LYS A 59 10.07 -1.78 4.51
C LYS A 59 10.13 -3.22 5.02
N TYR A 60 9.27 -4.11 4.53
CA TYR A 60 9.12 -5.46 5.08
C TYR A 60 9.83 -6.55 4.30
N PHE A 61 10.05 -6.36 3.00
CA PHE A 61 10.70 -7.36 2.14
C PHE A 61 12.08 -6.96 1.64
N GLY A 62 12.54 -5.73 1.94
CA GLY A 62 13.83 -5.23 1.46
C GLY A 62 13.86 -5.04 -0.05
N THR A 63 12.73 -4.70 -0.67
CA THR A 63 12.68 -4.36 -2.10
C THR A 63 13.06 -2.91 -2.34
N GLN A 64 13.47 -2.56 -3.55
CA GLN A 64 13.59 -1.18 -3.97
C GLN A 64 12.20 -0.54 -4.10
N ARG A 65 12.14 0.80 -4.08
CA ARG A 65 10.91 1.55 -4.43
C ARG A 65 10.65 1.55 -5.94
N PHE A 66 11.67 1.31 -6.76
CA PHE A 66 11.53 1.22 -8.21
C PHE A 66 10.69 -0.02 -8.58
N VAL A 67 9.66 0.20 -9.40
CA VAL A 67 8.76 -0.84 -9.90
C VAL A 67 9.05 -1.05 -11.39
N PRO A 68 9.74 -2.14 -11.79
CA PRO A 68 10.03 -2.40 -13.19
C PRO A 68 8.77 -2.59 -14.05
N SER A 69 7.73 -3.20 -13.48
CA SER A 69 6.46 -3.38 -14.18
C SER A 69 5.31 -3.61 -13.20
N ALA A 70 4.12 -3.11 -13.55
CA ALA A 70 2.86 -3.42 -12.87
C ALA A 70 1.90 -4.00 -13.92
N LYS A 71 1.52 -5.27 -13.78
CA LYS A 71 0.77 -5.98 -14.84
C LYS A 71 -0.74 -6.00 -14.61
N ARG A 72 -1.19 -5.81 -13.37
CA ARG A 72 -2.61 -5.87 -12.98
C ARG A 72 -2.80 -4.98 -11.76
N LEU A 73 -3.21 -3.73 -11.95
CA LEU A 73 -3.68 -2.88 -10.86
C LEU A 73 -5.19 -2.68 -11.04
N LYS A 74 -5.95 -3.00 -10.01
CA LYS A 74 -7.41 -2.82 -9.97
C LYS A 74 -7.73 -1.92 -8.79
N PHE A 75 -8.51 -0.86 -9.02
CA PHE A 75 -9.01 0.05 -7.99
C PHE A 75 -10.53 -0.08 -7.97
N SER A 76 -11.03 -0.82 -6.98
CA SER A 76 -12.41 -1.28 -6.92
C SER A 76 -13.30 -0.35 -6.07
N ALA A 77 -12.73 0.34 -5.08
CA ALA A 77 -13.46 1.25 -4.20
C ALA A 77 -12.58 2.42 -3.71
N PRO A 78 -13.17 3.58 -3.40
CA PRO A 78 -12.42 4.73 -2.89
C PRO A 78 -11.97 4.51 -1.43
N ILE A 79 -10.80 5.04 -1.09
CA ILE A 79 -10.34 5.20 0.30
C ILE A 79 -10.53 6.67 0.67
N VAL A 80 -11.45 6.95 1.60
CA VAL A 80 -11.75 8.31 2.08
C VAL A 80 -10.93 8.62 3.35
N PRO A 81 -10.80 9.90 3.75
CA PRO A 81 -10.15 10.29 4.99
C PRO A 81 -10.61 9.47 6.20
N ASN A 82 -9.65 9.13 7.07
CA ASN A 82 -9.82 8.35 8.29
C ASN A 82 -10.31 6.90 8.08
N SER A 83 -10.24 6.38 6.85
CA SER A 83 -10.50 4.96 6.60
C SER A 83 -9.47 4.10 7.33
N ARG A 84 -9.95 3.04 7.99
CA ARG A 84 -9.10 1.94 8.49
C ARG A 84 -8.90 0.93 7.38
N VAL A 85 -7.65 0.69 7.03
CA VAL A 85 -7.26 -0.08 5.87
C VAL A 85 -6.37 -1.22 6.31
N VAL A 86 -6.62 -2.40 5.75
CA VAL A 86 -5.72 -3.54 5.86
C VAL A 86 -5.01 -3.77 4.54
N LEU A 87 -3.69 -3.92 4.61
CA LEU A 87 -2.82 -4.25 3.49
C LEU A 87 -2.26 -5.65 3.68
N ASP A 88 -2.60 -6.56 2.77
CA ASP A 88 -2.05 -7.91 2.67
C ASP A 88 -1.01 -7.91 1.54
N LEU A 89 0.24 -8.21 1.87
CA LEU A 89 1.36 -8.30 0.94
C LEU A 89 1.93 -9.71 0.90
N GLN A 90 2.19 -10.20 -0.31
CA GLN A 90 2.77 -11.51 -0.57
C GLN A 90 3.96 -11.36 -1.54
N TYR A 91 5.16 -11.72 -1.11
CA TYR A 91 6.36 -11.66 -1.91
C TYR A 91 6.75 -13.02 -2.47
N ASN A 92 6.72 -13.15 -3.80
CA ASN A 92 7.31 -14.28 -4.49
C ASN A 92 8.76 -13.96 -4.88
N ARG A 93 9.72 -14.37 -4.04
CA ARG A 93 11.16 -14.17 -4.29
C ARG A 93 11.65 -14.83 -5.58
N ALA A 94 11.19 -16.04 -5.89
CA ALA A 94 11.59 -16.74 -7.11
C ALA A 94 11.19 -15.98 -8.38
N LYS A 95 10.06 -15.27 -8.36
CA LYS A 95 9.54 -14.48 -9.49
C LYS A 95 9.83 -12.98 -9.38
N GLN A 96 10.49 -12.54 -8.31
CA GLN A 96 10.75 -11.12 -8.01
C GLN A 96 9.48 -10.28 -8.16
N ASN A 97 8.40 -10.72 -7.52
CA ASN A 97 7.06 -10.15 -7.68
C ASN A 97 6.34 -10.05 -6.33
N VAL A 98 5.73 -8.89 -6.07
CA VAL A 98 4.86 -8.69 -4.91
C VAL A 98 3.41 -8.59 -5.40
N ALA A 99 2.53 -9.36 -4.76
CA ALA A 99 1.09 -9.22 -4.87
C ALA A 99 0.56 -8.47 -3.64
N PHE A 100 -0.49 -7.68 -3.83
CA PHE A 100 -1.12 -6.92 -2.75
C PHE A 100 -2.64 -6.91 -2.85
N VAL A 101 -3.28 -6.76 -1.70
CA VAL A 101 -4.70 -6.43 -1.56
C VAL A 101 -4.86 -5.39 -0.45
N LEU A 102 -5.56 -4.30 -0.75
CA LEU A 102 -6.02 -3.29 0.19
C LEU A 102 -7.52 -3.47 0.39
N TYR A 103 -7.98 -3.59 1.63
CA TYR A 103 -9.40 -3.76 1.97
C TYR A 103 -9.76 -3.07 3.29
N GLU A 104 -11.05 -2.91 3.56
CA GLU A 104 -11.54 -2.29 4.79
C GLU A 104 -11.29 -3.18 6.01
N ASP A 105 -10.79 -2.57 7.09
CA ASP A 105 -10.64 -3.28 8.36
C ASP A 105 -12.00 -3.77 8.89
N GLY A 106 -12.10 -5.07 9.19
CA GLY A 106 -13.36 -5.73 9.55
C GLY A 106 -14.26 -6.13 8.37
N ASN A 107 -13.92 -5.78 7.12
CA ASN A 107 -14.70 -6.17 5.93
C ASN A 107 -13.81 -6.46 4.71
N ARG A 108 -13.37 -7.71 4.58
CA ARG A 108 -12.50 -8.14 3.46
C ARG A 108 -13.20 -8.13 2.10
N GLU A 109 -14.53 -8.16 2.05
CA GLU A 109 -15.28 -8.08 0.78
C GLU A 109 -15.21 -6.68 0.18
N LYS A 110 -14.99 -5.64 1.01
CA LYS A 110 -14.78 -4.27 0.55
C LYS A 110 -13.30 -4.04 0.22
N GLU A 111 -12.90 -4.60 -0.92
CA GLU A 111 -11.59 -4.35 -1.53
C GLU A 111 -11.51 -2.93 -2.08
N PHE A 112 -10.49 -2.17 -1.66
CA PHE A 112 -10.16 -0.86 -2.21
C PHE A 112 -9.35 -1.00 -3.50
N SER A 113 -8.27 -1.78 -3.44
CA SER A 113 -7.45 -2.07 -4.61
C SER A 113 -6.67 -3.36 -4.44
N SER A 114 -6.29 -3.96 -5.56
CA SER A 114 -5.48 -5.17 -5.60
C SER A 114 -4.58 -5.18 -6.81
N GLY A 115 -3.52 -5.98 -6.74
CA GLY A 115 -2.65 -6.13 -7.89
C GLY A 115 -1.36 -6.89 -7.64
N ALA A 116 -0.51 -6.88 -8.66
CA ALA A 116 0.83 -7.43 -8.57
C ALA A 116 1.82 -6.64 -9.42
N PHE A 117 3.03 -6.48 -8.90
CA PHE A 117 4.10 -5.70 -9.52
C PHE A 117 5.47 -6.36 -9.33
N SER A 118 6.33 -6.21 -10.32
CA SER A 118 7.71 -6.67 -10.23
C SER A 118 8.48 -5.81 -9.23
N VAL A 119 9.46 -6.40 -8.57
CA VAL A 119 10.35 -5.72 -7.63
C VAL A 119 11.79 -6.08 -7.94
N LEU A 120 12.70 -5.24 -7.48
CA LEU A 120 14.11 -5.56 -7.37
C LEU A 120 14.47 -5.64 -5.89
N PRO A 121 15.34 -6.57 -5.45
CA PRO A 121 15.85 -6.56 -4.10
C PRO A 121 16.75 -5.33 -3.89
N GLN A 122 16.81 -4.79 -2.67
CA GLN A 122 17.85 -3.82 -2.33
C GLN A 122 19.21 -4.55 -2.36
N GLU A 123 20.18 -3.99 -3.08
CA GLU A 123 21.55 -4.46 -2.99
C GLU A 123 22.11 -4.07 -1.61
N SER A 124 22.76 -5.03 -0.96
CA SER A 124 23.39 -4.90 0.36
C SER A 124 24.62 -4.00 0.33
#